data_AF-W7F4B2-F1
#
_entry.id   AF-W7F4B2-F1
#
_cell.length_a   1.000
_cell.length_b   1.000
_cell.length_c   1.000
_cell.angle_alpha   90.00
_cell.angle_beta   90.00
_cell.angle_gamma   90.00
#
_symmetry.space_group_name_H-M   'P 1'
#
loop_
_entity.id
_entity.type
_entity.pdbx_description
1 polymer ?
#
loop_
_entity_poly.entity_id
_entity_poly.type
_entity_poly.pdbx_seq_one_letter_code
_entity_poly.pdbx_strand_id
1 'polypeptide(L)'
;YQGCYSDTSNRVLPVLTEAWNMTREKCAAICKDYKYYGLEDHKQCFCGNSFVGHTAKIAENRCNSKCLGSNDMCGGGWALSVY
;
A
#
# COMPACT_ATOMS: atom_id res chain seq x y z
N TYR A 1 8.93 4.76 3.94
CA TYR A 1 7.62 5.33 4.32
C TYR A 1 7.57 6.77 3.85
N GLN A 2 6.67 7.06 2.91
CA GLN A 2 6.51 8.36 2.26
C GLN A 2 5.22 9.08 2.68
N GLY A 3 4.29 8.35 3.31
CA GLY A 3 3.02 8.86 3.85
C GLY A 3 1.82 7.99 3.49
N CYS A 4 0.65 8.42 4.01
CA CYS A 4 -0.65 7.88 3.65
C CYS A 4 -1.25 8.66 2.46
N TYR A 5 -1.65 7.95 1.41
CA TYR A 5 -2.13 8.53 0.15
C TYR A 5 -3.54 8.02 -0.17
N SER A 6 -4.40 8.86 -0.76
CA SER A 6 -5.69 8.40 -1.27
C SER A 6 -5.50 7.50 -2.50
N ASP A 7 -6.19 6.37 -2.57
CA ASP A 7 -6.26 5.52 -3.77
C ASP A 7 -7.66 5.50 -4.38
N THR A 8 -7.77 5.11 -5.65
CA THR A 8 -9.03 5.03 -6.38
C THR A 8 -9.01 3.85 -7.36
N SER A 9 -10.08 3.65 -8.12
CA SER A 9 -10.07 2.67 -9.22
C SER A 9 -8.98 2.97 -10.25
N ASN A 10 -8.56 4.23 -10.41
CA ASN A 10 -7.32 4.59 -11.10
C ASN A 10 -6.15 4.55 -10.09
N ARG A 11 -5.56 3.36 -9.95
CA ARG A 11 -4.62 3.02 -8.88
C ARG A 11 -3.39 3.92 -8.86
N VAL A 12 -2.96 4.33 -7.67
CA VAL A 12 -1.70 5.10 -7.49
C VAL A 12 -0.49 4.30 -7.95
N LEU A 13 -0.40 3.04 -7.52
CA LEU A 13 0.61 2.06 -7.91
C LEU A 13 -0.09 0.92 -8.67
N PRO A 14 0.31 0.59 -9.91
CA PRO A 14 -0.52 -0.19 -10.82
C PRO A 14 -0.50 -1.72 -10.59
N VAL A 15 0.54 -2.26 -9.94
CA VAL A 15 0.73 -3.72 -9.86
C VAL A 15 0.21 -4.24 -8.53
N LEU A 16 -0.95 -4.91 -8.53
CA LEU A 16 -1.57 -5.48 -7.33
C LEU A 16 -1.16 -6.94 -7.10
N THR A 17 -0.82 -7.27 -5.85
CA THR A 17 -0.76 -8.63 -5.31
C THR A 17 -1.50 -8.68 -3.98
N GLU A 18 -2.33 -9.70 -3.78
CA GLU A 18 -3.04 -9.91 -2.50
C GLU A 18 -2.53 -11.17 -1.79
N ALA A 19 -2.42 -11.12 -0.46
CA ALA A 19 -2.14 -12.30 0.34
C ALA A 19 -2.79 -12.23 1.73
N TRP A 20 -3.42 -13.32 2.17
CA TRP A 20 -4.04 -13.43 3.50
C TRP A 20 -3.06 -13.37 4.67
N ASN A 21 -1.75 -13.49 4.40
CA ASN A 21 -0.67 -13.29 5.36
C ASN A 21 0.24 -12.13 4.93
N MET A 22 -0.32 -11.07 4.34
CA MET A 22 0.45 -9.89 3.96
C MET A 22 1.09 -9.24 5.18
N THR A 23 2.35 -8.83 5.04
CA THR A 23 3.08 -7.98 5.99
C THR A 23 3.78 -6.87 5.21
N ARG A 24 4.31 -5.87 5.91
CA ARG A 24 5.10 -4.82 5.28
C ARG A 24 6.35 -5.38 4.60
N GLU A 25 7.06 -6.27 5.28
CA GLU A 25 8.29 -6.90 4.80
C GLU A 25 8.00 -7.80 3.59
N LYS A 26 6.87 -8.51 3.62
CA LYS A 26 6.43 -9.34 2.49
C LYS A 26 6.13 -8.49 1.27
N CYS A 27 5.42 -7.37 1.43
CA CYS A 27 5.15 -6.48 0.32
C CYS A 27 6.43 -5.83 -0.24
N ALA A 28 7.35 -5.41 0.63
CA ALA A 28 8.67 -4.93 0.21
C ALA A 28 9.44 -5.99 -0.60
N ALA A 29 9.38 -7.27 -0.20
CA ALA A 29 10.01 -8.36 -0.92
C ALA A 29 9.34 -8.66 -2.27
N ILE A 30 8.01 -8.60 -2.34
CA ILE A 30 7.25 -8.74 -3.60
C ILE A 30 7.64 -7.64 -4.59
N CYS A 31 7.74 -6.40 -4.10
CA CYS A 31 8.03 -5.22 -4.91
C CYS A 31 9.53 -4.89 -5.00
N LYS A 32 10.44 -5.84 -4.74
CA LYS A 32 11.90 -5.59 -4.67
C LYS A 32 12.49 -4.94 -5.93
N ASP A 33 11.88 -5.18 -7.09
CA ASP A 33 12.31 -4.68 -8.40
C ASP A 33 11.59 -3.38 -8.80
N TYR A 34 10.80 -2.79 -7.89
CA TYR A 34 10.07 -1.53 -8.08
C TYR A 34 10.60 -0.44 -7.15
N LYS A 35 10.47 0.81 -7.57
CA LYS A 35 10.89 1.97 -6.78
C LYS A 35 10.04 2.21 -5.52
N TYR A 36 8.75 1.91 -5.62
CA TYR A 36 7.78 2.09 -4.55
C TYR A 36 6.98 0.82 -4.33
N TYR A 37 6.62 0.61 -3.08
CA TYR A 37 5.57 -0.32 -2.71
C TYR A 37 4.54 0.36 -1.82
N GLY A 38 3.32 -0.15 -1.86
CA GLY A 38 2.19 0.38 -1.14
C GLY A 38 1.38 -0.74 -0.51
N LEU A 39 0.82 -0.49 0.67
CA LEU A 39 -0.08 -1.41 1.35
C LEU A 39 -1.46 -0.79 1.45
N GLU A 40 -2.49 -1.58 1.14
CA GLU A 40 -3.88 -1.17 1.25
C GLU A 40 -4.72 -2.32 1.84
N ASP A 41 -5.81 -1.94 2.51
CA ASP A 41 -6.90 -2.84 2.90
C ASP A 41 -6.44 -4.20 3.48
N HIS A 42 -5.55 -4.16 4.48
CA HIS A 42 -5.05 -5.30 5.27
C HIS A 42 -4.15 -6.31 4.54
N LYS A 43 -4.40 -6.57 3.25
CA LYS A 43 -3.84 -7.71 2.52
C LYS A 43 -3.28 -7.35 1.14
N GLN A 44 -3.56 -6.13 0.66
CA GLN A 44 -3.19 -5.70 -0.67
C GLN A 44 -1.80 -5.08 -0.64
N CYS A 45 -0.99 -5.48 -1.61
CA CYS A 45 0.33 -4.94 -1.87
C CYS A 45 0.35 -4.42 -3.29
N PHE A 46 0.74 -3.17 -3.46
CA PHE A 46 0.87 -2.52 -4.74
C PHE A 46 2.32 -2.16 -5.03
N CYS A 47 2.78 -2.37 -6.26
CA CYS A 47 4.11 -1.98 -6.71
C CYS A 47 4.04 -0.95 -7.85
N GLY A 48 5.04 -0.07 -7.94
CA GLY A 48 5.17 0.84 -9.07
C GLY A 48 6.46 1.66 -9.06
N ASN A 49 6.81 2.23 -10.21
CA ASN A 49 8.01 3.06 -10.37
C ASN A 49 7.72 4.57 -10.29
N SER A 50 6.45 4.94 -10.33
CA SER A 50 5.92 6.29 -10.22
C SER A 50 4.47 6.23 -9.74
N PHE A 51 3.92 7.38 -9.32
CA PHE A 51 2.50 7.50 -9.01
C PHE A 51 1.76 7.83 -10.30
N VAL A 52 0.90 6.92 -10.75
CA VAL A 52 0.20 7.04 -12.05
C VAL A 52 -1.26 7.47 -11.89
N GLY A 53 -1.88 7.16 -10.75
CA GLY A 53 -3.21 7.63 -10.37
C GLY A 53 -3.22 9.04 -9.77
N HIS A 54 -4.37 9.70 -9.82
CA HIS A 54 -4.58 10.93 -9.06
C HIS A 54 -4.58 10.58 -7.56
N THR A 55 -3.67 11.20 -6.81
CA THR A 55 -3.54 10.97 -5.39
C THR A 55 -3.18 12.23 -4.64
N ALA A 56 -3.56 12.29 -3.37
CA ALA A 56 -3.14 13.29 -2.43
C ALA A 56 -2.69 12.62 -1.13
N LYS A 57 -1.78 13.25 -0.41
CA LYS A 57 -1.52 12.88 0.98
C LYS A 57 -2.78 13.11 1.79
N ILE A 58 -3.18 12.12 2.57
CA ILE A 58 -4.34 12.16 3.46
C ILE A 58 -3.90 11.93 4.91
N ALA A 59 -4.83 12.09 5.85
CA ALA A 59 -4.54 11.90 7.27
C ALA A 59 -4.06 10.47 7.56
N GLU A 60 -3.02 10.36 8.39
CA GLU A 60 -2.38 9.08 8.76
C GLU A 60 -3.35 8.08 9.41
N ASN A 61 -4.40 8.58 10.08
CA ASN A 61 -5.44 7.74 10.66
C ASN A 61 -6.32 7.02 9.62
N ARG A 62 -6.19 7.34 8.33
CA ARG A 62 -6.81 6.59 7.22
C ARG A 62 -6.01 5.36 6.85
N CYS A 63 -4.72 5.32 7.20
CA CYS A 63 -3.83 4.18 6.97
C CYS A 63 -3.60 3.37 8.25
N ASN A 64 -4.69 3.01 8.93
CA ASN A 64 -4.69 2.33 10.24
C ASN A 64 -5.21 0.88 10.21
N SER A 65 -5.40 0.29 9.03
CA SER A 65 -5.74 -1.13 8.88
C SER A 65 -4.54 -1.99 9.23
N LYS A 66 -4.74 -2.94 10.15
CA LYS A 66 -3.69 -3.92 10.48
C LYS A 66 -3.47 -4.88 9.31
N CYS A 67 -2.22 -5.20 9.05
CA CYS A 67 -1.84 -6.29 8.16
C CYS A 67 -2.47 -7.60 8.63
N LEU A 68 -2.85 -8.50 7.71
CA LEU A 68 -3.38 -9.81 8.13
C LEU A 68 -2.29 -10.79 8.59
N GLY A 69 -1.04 -10.60 8.14
CA GLY A 69 0.10 -11.45 8.52
C GLY A 69 0.97 -10.92 9.66
N SER A 70 0.74 -9.71 10.15
CA SER A 70 1.52 -9.09 11.24
C SER A 70 0.71 -8.04 12.02
N ASN A 71 1.28 -7.47 13.08
CA ASN A 71 0.66 -6.38 13.85
C ASN A 71 0.95 -4.98 13.27
N ASP A 72 1.61 -4.91 12.12
CA ASP A 72 1.91 -3.65 11.44
C ASP A 72 0.67 -3.02 10.80
N MET A 73 0.77 -1.74 10.43
CA MET A 73 -0.21 -1.07 9.60
C MET A 73 0.04 -1.34 8.11
N CYS A 74 -1.04 -1.60 7.37
CA CYS A 74 -1.10 -1.94 5.96
C CYS A 74 -2.15 -1.08 5.22
N GLY A 75 -2.04 0.25 5.33
CA GLY A 75 -2.97 1.17 4.67
C GLY A 75 -4.36 1.17 5.29
N GLY A 76 -5.39 1.33 4.46
CA GLY A 76 -6.80 1.29 4.79
C GLY A 76 -7.65 1.25 3.52
N GLY A 77 -8.97 1.18 3.63
CA GLY A 77 -9.84 1.14 2.44
C GLY A 77 -9.68 2.41 1.60
N TRP A 78 -9.21 2.26 0.36
CA TRP A 78 -8.85 3.37 -0.55
C TRP A 78 -7.80 4.33 0.03
N ALA A 79 -6.96 3.83 0.94
CA ALA A 79 -5.89 4.58 1.60
C ALA A 79 -4.59 3.77 1.55
N LEU A 80 -3.66 4.19 0.71
CA LEU A 80 -2.42 3.48 0.42
C LEU A 80 -1.29 4.00 1.32
N SER A 81 -0.74 3.14 2.17
CA SER A 81 0.53 3.42 2.86
C SER A 81 1.68 3.20 1.89
N VAL A 82 2.32 4.28 1.42
CA VAL A 82 3.42 4.18 0.45
C VAL A 82 4.77 4.21 1.15
N TYR A 83 5.69 3.35 0.71
CA TYR A 83 7.00 3.18 1.32
C TYR A 83 8.16 3.57 0.42
#